data_AF-A0A6A6FI53-F1
#
_entry.id   AF-A0A6A6FI53-F1
#
_cell.length_a   1.000
_cell.length_b   1.000
_cell.length_c   1.000
_cell.angle_alpha   90.00
_cell.angle_beta   90.00
_cell.angle_gamma   90.00
#
_symmetry.space_group_name_H-M   'P 1'
#
loop_
_entity.id
_entity.type
_entity.pdbx_description
1 polymer ?
#
loop_
_entity_poly.entity_id
_entity_poly.type
_entity_poly.pdbx_seq_one_letter_code
_entity_poly.pdbx_strand_id
1 'polypeptide(L)' 'MDIHRGVAMKRYPLAQFKEPFMPVLDQQELPYSVVLEFEDGTALQVACEDGMTQRQVLSLLTTYWRAYTDHTVEREA' A
#
# COMPACT_ATOMS: atom_id res chain seq x y z
N MET A 1 21.13 -19.74 -9.12
CA MET A 1 20.18 -18.89 -8.37
C MET A 1 20.32 -17.50 -8.91
N ASP A 2 19.42 -17.16 -9.83
CA ASP A 2 19.36 -15.90 -10.55
C ASP A 2 19.21 -14.73 -9.58
N ILE A 3 20.33 -14.04 -9.38
CA ILE A 3 20.41 -12.81 -8.62
C ILE A 3 19.68 -11.78 -9.48
N HIS A 4 18.50 -11.32 -9.03
CA HIS A 4 17.64 -10.33 -9.68
C HIS A 4 18.44 -9.08 -10.10
N ARG A 5 19.07 -9.16 -11.26
CA ARG A 5 19.95 -8.13 -11.83
C ARG A 5 19.05 -7.12 -12.52
N GLY A 6 18.43 -6.27 -11.71
CA GLY A 6 17.53 -5.22 -12.16
C GLY A 6 16.11 -5.37 -11.63
N VAL A 7 15.93 -5.32 -10.29
CA VAL A 7 14.62 -4.91 -9.77
C VAL A 7 14.41 -3.47 -10.22
N ALA A 8 13.75 -3.29 -11.37
CA ALA A 8 13.22 -2.00 -11.74
C ALA A 8 12.37 -1.54 -10.57
N MET A 9 12.77 -0.44 -9.92
CA MET A 9 12.02 0.13 -8.81
C MET A 9 10.64 0.53 -9.34
N LYS A 10 9.63 -0.29 -9.10
CA LYS A 10 8.25 0.04 -9.46
C LYS A 10 7.77 1.11 -8.48
N ARG A 11 7.42 2.27 -9.01
CA ARG A 11 6.88 3.41 -8.26
C ARG A 11 5.44 3.58 -8.67
N TYR A 12 4.56 3.64 -7.68
CA TYR A 12 3.13 3.83 -7.88
C TYR A 12 2.69 5.09 -7.13
N PRO A 13 2.01 6.05 -7.80
CA PRO A 13 1.39 7.18 -7.12
C PRO A 13 0.35 6.70 -6.11
N LEU A 14 0.32 7.30 -4.91
CA LEU A 14 -0.63 6.91 -3.86
C LEU A 14 -2.09 7.09 -4.28
N ALA A 15 -2.38 8.09 -5.12
CA ALA A 15 -3.72 8.36 -5.65
C ALA A 15 -4.26 7.28 -6.61
N GLN A 16 -3.43 6.32 -7.06
CA GLN A 16 -3.89 5.18 -7.87
C GLN A 16 -4.46 4.04 -7.03
N PHE A 17 -4.30 4.11 -5.71
CA PHE A 17 -4.80 3.09 -4.79
C PHE A 17 -6.05 3.58 -4.08
N LYS A 18 -6.86 2.62 -3.64
CA LYS A 18 -7.89 2.81 -2.61
C LYS A 18 -7.22 3.06 -1.25
N GLU A 19 -8.03 3.37 -0.24
CA GLU A 19 -7.52 3.58 1.12
C GLU A 19 -6.73 2.34 1.62
N PRO A 20 -5.49 2.51 2.12
CA PRO A 20 -4.71 1.40 2.65
C PRO A 20 -5.40 0.71 3.82
N PHE A 21 -5.34 -0.62 3.89
CA PHE A 21 -6.01 -1.40 4.94
C PHE A 21 -5.21 -2.61 5.43
N MET A 22 -5.62 -3.14 6.59
CA MET A 22 -5.11 -4.41 7.10
C MET A 22 -5.92 -5.58 6.53
N PRO A 23 -5.28 -6.63 6.00
CA PRO A 23 -6.01 -7.79 5.51
C PRO A 23 -6.78 -8.45 6.65
N VAL A 24 -7.96 -8.97 6.35
CA VAL A 24 -8.75 -9.77 7.29
C VAL A 24 -7.94 -11.03 7.64
N LEU A 25 -7.97 -11.45 8.92
CA LEU A 25 -7.19 -12.59 9.43
C LEU A 25 -7.33 -13.87 8.56
N ASP A 26 -8.53 -14.17 8.08
CA ASP A 26 -8.80 -15.34 7.23
C ASP A 26 -8.25 -15.22 5.79
N GLN A 27 -7.90 -14.00 5.36
CA GLN A 27 -7.33 -13.69 4.04
C GLN A 27 -5.85 -13.29 4.14
N GLN A 28 -5.24 -13.45 5.32
CA GLN A 28 -3.89 -12.99 5.57
C GLN A 28 -2.87 -14.00 5.03
N GLU A 29 -2.50 -13.85 3.76
CA GLU A 29 -1.44 -14.66 3.13
C GLU A 29 -0.04 -14.38 3.71
N LEU A 30 0.19 -13.15 4.22
CA LEU A 30 1.46 -12.72 4.82
C LEU A 30 1.24 -12.12 6.22
N PRO A 31 2.01 -12.55 7.24
CA PRO A 31 1.87 -12.04 8.59
C PRO A 31 2.16 -10.54 8.65
N TYR A 32 1.34 -9.82 9.43
CA TYR A 32 1.50 -8.39 9.71
C TYR A 32 1.59 -7.50 8.46
N SER A 33 1.00 -7.91 7.33
CA SER A 33 1.08 -7.12 6.10
C SER A 33 0.07 -5.97 6.03
N VAL A 34 0.36 -4.96 5.22
CA VAL A 34 -0.58 -3.92 4.80
C VAL A 34 -0.90 -4.10 3.32
N VAL A 35 -2.16 -3.89 2.93
CA VAL A 35 -2.62 -4.05 1.55
C VAL A 35 -2.91 -2.69 0.92
N LEU A 36 -2.46 -2.52 -0.32
CA LEU A 36 -2.73 -1.39 -1.21
C LEU A 36 -3.42 -1.91 -2.46
N GLU A 37 -4.72 -1.67 -2.59
CA GLU A 37 -5.53 -2.14 -3.71
C GLU A 37 -5.66 -1.05 -4.78
N PHE A 38 -5.46 -1.41 -6.04
CA PHE A 38 -5.73 -0.56 -7.19
C PHE A 38 -7.22 -0.58 -7.54
N GLU A 39 -7.69 0.41 -8.33
CA GLU A 39 -9.07 0.43 -8.81
C GLU A 39 -9.43 -0.74 -9.75
N ASP A 40 -8.43 -1.37 -10.38
CA ASP A 40 -8.62 -2.53 -11.25
C ASP A 40 -8.78 -3.86 -10.48
N GLY A 41 -8.75 -3.84 -9.15
CA GLY A 41 -8.88 -5.00 -8.27
C GLY A 41 -7.59 -5.78 -8.06
N THR A 42 -6.46 -5.36 -8.64
CA THR A 42 -5.14 -5.88 -8.27
C THR A 42 -4.66 -5.25 -6.97
N ALA A 43 -3.76 -5.91 -6.24
CA ALA A 43 -3.27 -5.40 -4.96
C ALA A 43 -1.76 -5.61 -4.77
N LEU A 44 -1.14 -4.69 -4.04
CA LEU A 44 0.19 -4.85 -3.48
C LEU A 44 0.06 -5.16 -1.99
N GLN A 45 0.69 -6.25 -1.57
CA GLN A 45 0.78 -6.62 -0.16
C GLN A 45 2.20 -6.41 0.33
N VAL A 46 2.32 -5.65 1.42
CA VAL A 46 3.61 -5.29 2.01
C VAL A 46 3.71 -5.96 3.37
N ALA A 47 4.55 -6.98 3.49
CA ALA A 47 4.83 -7.62 4.77
C ALA A 47 5.56 -6.65 5.71
N CYS A 48 5.11 -6.57 6.96
CA CYS A 48 5.81 -5.85 8.02
C CYS A 48 6.48 -6.83 8.98
N GLU A 49 7.49 -6.36 9.71
CA GLU A 49 8.25 -7.19 10.65
C GLU A 49 7.38 -7.71 11.80
N ASP A 50 6.52 -6.86 12.35
CA ASP A 50 5.63 -7.19 13.45
C ASP A 50 4.33 -6.35 13.42
N GLY A 51 3.42 -6.64 14.35
CA GLY A 51 2.14 -5.92 14.47
C GLY A 51 2.25 -4.48 14.95
N MET A 52 3.41 -4.04 15.48
CA MET A 52 3.62 -2.62 15.81
C MET A 52 4.00 -1.86 14.54
N THR A 53 4.94 -2.40 13.78
CA THR A 53 5.39 -1.89 12.49
C THR A 53 4.25 -1.85 11.49
N GLN A 54 3.40 -2.88 11.45
CA GLN A 54 2.19 -2.88 10.62
C GLN A 54 1.29 -1.67 10.89
N ARG A 55 1.01 -1.37 12.16
CA ARG A 55 0.17 -0.23 12.55
C ARG A 55 0.83 1.10 12.20
N GLN A 56 2.15 1.22 12.38
CA GLN A 56 2.90 2.43 12.02
C GLN A 56 2.90 2.66 10.50
N VAL A 57 3.19 1.61 9.72
CA VAL A 57 3.18 1.66 8.26
C VAL A 57 1.80 2.00 7.73
N LEU A 58 0.76 1.34 8.24
CA LEU A 58 -0.63 1.64 7.88
C LEU A 58 -0.96 3.11 8.18
N SER A 59 -0.69 3.57 9.40
CA SER A 59 -0.96 4.96 9.79
C SER A 59 -0.25 5.94 8.85
N LEU A 60 1.02 5.70 8.53
CA LEU A 60 1.80 6.55 7.65
C LEU A 60 1.21 6.59 6.24
N LEU A 61 0.93 5.42 5.66
CA LEU A 61 0.37 5.29 4.32
C LEU A 61 -1.00 5.96 4.23
N THR A 62 -1.89 5.74 5.20
CA THR A 62 -3.21 6.36 5.24
C THR A 62 -3.11 7.88 5.37
N THR A 63 -2.22 8.41 6.21
CA THR A 63 -2.00 9.86 6.34
C THR A 63 -1.58 10.49 5.03
N TYR A 64 -0.58 9.92 4.34
CA TYR A 64 -0.15 10.46 3.06
C TYR A 64 -1.18 10.23 1.96
N TRP A 65 -1.80 9.06 1.89
CA TRP A 65 -2.85 8.78 0.91
C TRP A 65 -3.95 9.84 0.97
N ARG A 66 -4.45 10.17 2.17
CA ARG A 66 -5.44 11.24 2.36
C ARG A 66 -4.96 12.60 1.88
N ALA A 67 -3.72 12.98 2.23
CA ALA A 67 -3.17 14.26 1.79
C ALA A 67 -3.06 14.33 0.25
N TYR A 68 -2.66 13.24 -0.40
CA TYR A 68 -2.52 13.20 -1.86
C TYR A 68 -3.86 13.12 -2.58
N THR A 69 -4.84 12.38 -2.07
CA THR A 69 -6.16 12.28 -2.70
C THR A 69 -6.95 13.58 -2.59
N ASP A 70 -6.84 14.29 -1.47
CA ASP A 70 -7.46 15.60 -1.28
C ASP A 70 -6.93 16.63 -2.30
N HIS A 71 -5.61 16.65 -2.53
CA HIS A 71 -4.99 17.53 -3.52
C HIS A 71 -5.24 17.13 -5.00
N THR A 72 -5.56 15.87 -5.29
CA THR A 72 -5.89 15.46 -6.66
C THR A 72 -7.28 15.95 -7.09
N VAL A 73 -8.23 16.05 -6.16
CA VAL A 73 -9.59 16.55 -6.45
C VAL A 73 -9.57 18.02 -6.83
N GLU A 74 -8.68 18.84 -6.24
CA GLU A 74 -8.58 20.28 -6.53
C GLU A 74 -7.93 20.60 -7.89
N ARG A 75 -7.20 19.67 -8.50
CA ARG A 75 -6.51 19.90 -9.78
C ARG A 75 -7.33 19.54 -11.02
N GLU A 76 -8.44 18.84 -10.84
CA GLU A 76 -9.35 18.43 -11.93
C GLU A 76 -10.69 19.19 -11.94
N ALA A 77 -10.86 20.19 -11.07
CA ALA A 77 -12.05 21.04 -10.97
C ALA A 77 -11.90 22.41 -11.67
#